data_AF-A0A076MXB8-F1
#
_entry.id   AF-A0A076MXB8-F1
#
_cell.length_a   1.000
_cell.length_b   1.000
_cell.length_c   1.000
_cell.angle_alpha   90.00
_cell.angle_beta   90.00
_cell.angle_gamma   90.00
#
_symmetry.space_group_name_H-M   'P 1'
#
loop_
_entity.id
_entity.type
_entity.pdbx_description
1 polymer ?
#
loop_
_entity_poly.entity_id
_entity_poly.type
_entity_poly.pdbx_seq_one_letter_code
_entity_poly.pdbx_strand_id
1 'polypeptide(L)'
;MRKFLVMAGIHLPEPVFQQLFAQEPSQQDRADADFQYAHMYRPTTRWTPDFDVLRTRPVVVGIGAESAGQLCERTSEALAKELGIEPVRFPGDHTGFAGDPVAFAARLRDFL
;
A
#
# COMPACT_ATOMS: atom_id res chain seq x y z
N MET A 1 2.79 -16.59 -3.14
CA MET A 1 2.98 -15.27 -3.78
C MET A 1 2.05 -14.98 -4.96
N ARG A 2 1.93 -15.83 -6.00
CA ARG A 2 1.09 -15.54 -7.20
C ARG A 2 -0.33 -15.05 -6.91
N LYS A 3 -1.07 -15.73 -6.02
CA LYS A 3 -2.43 -15.32 -5.62
C LYS A 3 -2.48 -13.90 -5.03
N PHE A 4 -1.47 -13.52 -4.26
CA PHE A 4 -1.36 -12.18 -3.70
C PHE A 4 -1.19 -11.14 -4.80
N LEU A 5 -0.26 -11.34 -5.73
CA LEU A 5 0.00 -10.39 -6.83
C LEU A 5 -1.25 -10.16 -7.69
N VAL A 6 -1.97 -11.24 -8.04
CA VAL A 6 -3.25 -11.16 -8.76
C VAL A 6 -4.28 -10.34 -7.98
N MET A 7 -4.44 -10.64 -6.69
CA MET A 7 -5.39 -9.94 -5.81
C MET A 7 -5.02 -8.47 -5.62
N ALA A 8 -3.71 -8.17 -5.56
CA ALA A 8 -3.16 -6.82 -5.45
C ALA A 8 -3.24 -6.02 -6.76
N GLY A 9 -3.55 -6.64 -7.90
CA GLY A 9 -3.48 -6.00 -9.21
C GLY A 9 -2.05 -5.73 -9.68
N ILE A 10 -1.08 -6.47 -9.16
CA ILE A 10 0.35 -6.33 -9.51
C ILE A 10 0.69 -7.36 -10.58
N HIS A 11 1.07 -6.88 -11.75
CA HIS A 11 1.46 -7.72 -12.88
C HIS A 11 2.97 -7.68 -13.07
N LEU A 12 3.60 -8.85 -12.96
CA LEU A 12 5.03 -9.01 -13.21
C LEU A 12 5.24 -9.92 -14.42
N PRO A 13 6.18 -9.60 -15.33
CA PRO A 13 6.64 -10.56 -16.33
C PRO A 13 7.10 -11.85 -15.66
N GLU A 14 6.79 -13.01 -16.25
CA GLU A 14 7.14 -14.31 -15.65
C GLU A 14 8.63 -14.45 -15.32
N PRO A 15 9.59 -13.98 -16.15
CA PRO A 15 11.01 -14.03 -15.77
C PRO A 15 11.33 -13.26 -14.49
N VAL A 16 10.69 -12.10 -14.30
CA VAL A 16 10.86 -11.26 -13.10
C VAL A 16 10.24 -11.94 -11.89
N PHE A 17 9.04 -12.52 -12.05
CA PHE A 17 8.40 -13.29 -10.98
C PHE A 17 9.30 -14.45 -10.53
N GLN A 18 9.86 -15.21 -11.46
CA GLN A 18 10.71 -16.35 -11.15
C GLN A 18 11.97 -15.92 -10.39
N GLN A 19 12.62 -14.85 -10.85
CA GLN A 19 13.80 -14.30 -10.20
C GLN A 19 13.53 -13.86 -8.74
N LEU A 20 12.41 -13.19 -8.50
CA LEU A 20 12.09 -12.60 -7.19
C LEU A 20 11.41 -13.57 -6.22
N PHE A 21 10.56 -14.48 -6.71
CA PHE A 21 9.59 -15.21 -5.88
C PHE A 21 9.55 -16.72 -6.09
N ALA A 22 10.34 -17.29 -7.02
CA ALA A 22 10.39 -18.74 -7.19
C ALA A 22 11.49 -19.43 -6.36
N GLN A 23 12.22 -18.67 -5.56
CA GLN A 23 13.19 -19.21 -4.61
C GLN A 23 12.46 -19.87 -3.43
N GLU A 24 12.99 -20.99 -2.93
CA GLU A 24 12.47 -21.61 -1.72
C GLU A 24 12.66 -20.67 -0.52
N PRO A 25 11.62 -20.41 0.29
CA PRO A 25 11.75 -19.58 1.47
C PRO A 25 12.76 -20.17 2.45
N SER A 26 13.65 -19.31 2.94
CA SER A 26 14.61 -19.67 3.99
C SER A 26 13.89 -20.05 5.29
N GLN A 27 14.63 -20.58 6.26
CA GLN A 27 14.08 -20.85 7.58
C GLN A 27 13.56 -19.57 8.25
N GLN A 28 14.25 -18.44 8.06
CA GLN A 28 13.83 -17.15 8.61
C GLN A 28 12.55 -16.66 7.94
N ASP A 29 12.45 -16.73 6.60
CA ASP A 29 11.24 -16.31 5.88
C ASP A 29 10.00 -17.07 6.35
N ARG A 30 10.15 -18.36 6.64
CA ARG A 30 9.07 -19.21 7.18
C ARG A 30 8.68 -18.80 8.59
N ALA A 31 9.67 -18.56 9.46
CA ALA A 31 9.42 -18.11 10.82
C ALA A 31 8.71 -16.74 10.87
N ASP A 32 9.12 -15.81 10.01
CA ASP A 32 8.51 -14.48 9.89
C ASP A 32 7.07 -14.57 9.37
N ALA A 33 6.83 -15.41 8.35
CA ALA A 33 5.50 -15.65 7.82
C ALA A 33 4.58 -16.28 8.88
N ASP A 34 5.04 -17.29 9.61
CA ASP A 34 4.28 -17.93 10.69
C ASP A 34 3.91 -16.93 11.78
N PHE A 35 4.86 -16.09 12.19
CA PHE A 35 4.60 -15.01 13.15
C PHE A 35 3.57 -14.02 12.61
N GLN A 36 3.72 -13.58 11.35
CA GLN A 36 2.78 -12.66 10.72
C GLN A 36 1.36 -13.24 10.68
N TYR A 37 1.19 -14.52 10.30
CA TYR A 37 -0.12 -15.15 10.23
C TYR A 37 -0.73 -15.36 11.62
N ALA A 38 0.07 -15.78 12.60
CA ALA A 38 -0.40 -16.04 13.95
C ALA A 38 -0.77 -14.76 14.71
N HIS A 39 -0.02 -13.67 14.52
CA HIS A 39 -0.08 -12.50 15.40
C HIS A 39 -0.46 -11.19 14.72
N MET A 40 -0.17 -11.01 13.42
CA MET A 40 -0.36 -9.71 12.75
C MET A 40 -1.57 -9.69 11.82
N TYR A 41 -1.86 -10.80 11.13
CA TYR A 41 -2.85 -10.81 10.07
C TYR A 41 -4.26 -10.45 10.55
N ARG A 42 -4.70 -11.02 11.68
CA ARG A 42 -6.02 -10.75 12.27
C ARG A 42 -6.21 -9.30 12.71
N PRO A 43 -5.33 -8.70 13.54
CA PRO A 43 -5.51 -7.31 13.93
C PRO A 43 -5.41 -6.35 12.73
N THR A 44 -4.50 -6.58 11.77
CA THR A 44 -4.38 -5.71 10.59
C THR A 44 -5.62 -5.74 9.70
N THR A 45 -6.21 -6.92 9.45
CA THR A 45 -7.37 -7.05 8.54
C THR A 45 -8.71 -6.70 9.16
N ARG A 46 -8.78 -6.56 10.50
CA ARG A 46 -10.02 -6.25 11.24
C ARG A 46 -10.02 -4.87 11.87
N TRP A 47 -8.90 -4.17 11.82
CA TRP A 47 -8.83 -2.82 12.34
C TRP A 47 -9.70 -1.88 11.48
N THR A 48 -10.43 -0.99 12.13
CA THR A 48 -11.23 0.05 11.49
C THR A 48 -10.95 1.35 12.24
N PRO A 49 -10.60 2.45 11.54
CA PRO A 49 -10.37 3.72 12.20
C PRO A 49 -11.68 4.29 12.76
N ASP A 50 -11.54 5.14 13.78
CA ASP A 50 -12.62 6.02 14.19
C ASP A 50 -12.74 7.17 13.16
N PHE A 51 -13.71 7.05 12.26
CA PHE A 51 -13.92 8.04 11.20
C PHE A 51 -14.39 9.39 11.74
N ASP A 52 -15.12 9.42 12.85
CA ASP A 52 -15.57 10.70 13.44
C ASP A 52 -14.38 11.48 13.96
N VAL A 53 -13.42 10.80 14.60
CA VAL A 53 -12.15 11.41 14.99
C VAL A 53 -11.36 11.86 13.77
N LEU A 54 -11.20 11.02 12.74
CA LEU A 54 -10.41 11.37 11.56
C LEU A 54 -10.96 12.59 10.81
N ARG A 55 -12.29 12.74 10.71
CA ARG A 55 -12.92 13.90 10.06
C ARG A 55 -12.64 15.23 10.77
N THR A 56 -12.20 15.20 12.03
CA THR A 56 -11.81 16.42 12.78
C THR A 56 -10.34 16.79 12.62
N ARG A 57 -9.54 16.00 11.89
CA ARG A 57 -8.09 16.18 11.73
C ARG A 57 -7.72 16.54 10.29
N PRO A 58 -6.60 17.24 10.05
CA PRO A 58 -6.08 17.50 8.72
C PRO A 58 -5.49 16.20 8.13
N VAL A 59 -6.34 15.36 7.53
CA VAL A 59 -5.95 14.11 6.90
C VAL A 59 -5.82 14.30 5.40
N VAL A 60 -4.73 13.78 4.82
CA VAL A 60 -4.53 13.68 3.37
C VAL A 60 -4.36 12.21 3.01
N VAL A 61 -5.17 11.74 2.06
CA VAL A 61 -5.05 10.39 1.50
C VAL A 61 -4.28 10.49 0.18
N GLY A 62 -2.99 10.12 0.22
CA GLY A 62 -2.12 10.10 -0.95
C GLY A 62 -2.16 8.76 -1.69
N ILE A 63 -2.15 8.81 -3.02
CA ILE A 63 -2.08 7.64 -3.91
C ILE A 63 -0.98 7.88 -4.95
N GLY A 64 -0.05 6.93 -5.07
CA GLY A 64 0.97 6.95 -6.14
C GLY A 64 0.32 6.91 -7.52
N ALA A 65 0.73 7.81 -8.41
CA ALA A 65 0.20 7.88 -9.77
C ALA A 65 0.50 6.61 -10.59
N GLU A 66 1.63 5.95 -10.31
CA GLU A 66 2.08 4.75 -11.04
C GLU A 66 1.55 3.44 -10.43
N SER A 67 0.92 3.50 -9.25
CA SER A 67 0.24 2.36 -8.62
C SER A 67 -1.29 2.38 -8.81
N ALA A 68 -1.79 3.19 -9.75
CA ALA A 68 -3.19 3.17 -10.16
C ALA A 68 -3.61 1.78 -10.66
N GLY A 69 -4.86 1.41 -10.40
CA GLY A 69 -5.48 0.11 -10.64
C GLY A 69 -5.18 -0.95 -9.58
N GLN A 70 -4.18 -0.74 -8.72
CA GLN A 70 -3.80 -1.72 -7.71
C GLN A 70 -4.74 -1.67 -6.49
N LEU A 71 -4.76 -2.74 -5.70
CA LEU A 71 -5.65 -2.88 -4.54
C LEU A 71 -5.57 -1.69 -3.59
N CYS A 72 -4.37 -1.16 -3.35
CA CYS A 72 -4.18 -0.04 -2.43
C CYS A 72 -4.92 1.22 -2.88
N GLU A 73 -5.01 1.51 -4.18
CA GLU A 73 -5.81 2.63 -4.69
C GLU A 73 -7.27 2.46 -4.29
N ARG A 74 -7.85 1.27 -4.52
CA ARG A 74 -9.25 0.99 -4.18
C ARG A 74 -9.54 1.19 -2.70
N THR A 75 -8.62 0.77 -1.83
CA THR A 75 -8.78 0.95 -0.38
C THR A 75 -8.59 2.41 0.04
N SER A 76 -7.68 3.15 -0.61
CA SER A 76 -7.47 4.57 -0.37
C SER A 76 -8.66 5.41 -0.82
N GLU A 77 -9.25 5.10 -1.98
CA GLU A 77 -10.49 5.74 -2.46
C GLU A 77 -11.66 5.48 -1.51
N ALA A 78 -11.78 4.25 -0.99
CA ALA A 78 -12.80 3.92 0.01
C ALA A 78 -12.62 4.74 1.30
N LEU A 79 -11.38 4.84 1.80
CA LEU A 79 -11.07 5.69 2.97
C LEU A 79 -11.39 7.16 2.70
N ALA A 80 -10.96 7.71 1.57
CA ALA A 80 -11.21 9.10 1.20
C ALA A 80 -12.72 9.40 1.13
N LYS A 81 -13.50 8.48 0.54
CA LYS A 81 -14.96 8.54 0.50
C LYS A 81 -15.59 8.56 1.90
N GLU A 82 -15.16 7.68 2.81
CA GLU A 82 -15.65 7.68 4.19
C GLU A 82 -15.32 8.99 4.92
N LEU A 83 -14.17 9.61 4.62
CA LEU A 83 -13.77 10.89 5.19
C LEU A 83 -14.42 12.10 4.51
N GLY A 84 -15.08 11.94 3.36
CA GLY A 84 -15.67 13.03 2.59
C GLY A 84 -14.63 13.95 1.95
N ILE A 85 -13.46 13.41 1.60
CA ILE A 85 -12.35 14.16 0.97
C ILE A 85 -11.97 13.54 -0.37
N GLU A 86 -11.35 14.33 -1.24
CA GLU A 86 -10.76 13.84 -2.48
C GLU A 86 -9.35 13.30 -2.24
N PRO A 87 -9.01 12.09 -2.72
CA PRO A 87 -7.65 11.57 -2.63
C PRO A 87 -6.71 12.34 -3.55
N VAL A 88 -5.43 12.37 -3.17
CA VAL A 88 -4.39 13.16 -3.83
C VAL A 88 -3.41 12.26 -4.57
N ARG A 89 -3.06 12.63 -5.81
CA ARG A 89 -1.99 11.95 -6.54
C ARG A 89 -0.60 12.44 -6.14
N PHE A 90 0.28 11.48 -5.87
CA PHE A 90 1.71 11.66 -5.65
C PHE A 90 2.51 11.02 -6.79
N PRO A 91 3.70 11.56 -7.14
CA PRO A 91 4.58 10.94 -8.13
C PRO A 91 5.08 9.56 -7.66
N GLY A 92 5.27 8.63 -8.61
CA GLY A 92 5.74 7.27 -8.36
C GLY A 92 4.66 6.29 -7.88
N ASP A 93 5.12 5.15 -7.38
CA ASP A 93 4.29 4.05 -6.87
C ASP A 93 4.16 4.09 -5.33
N HIS A 94 3.96 2.94 -4.68
CA HIS A 94 3.90 2.81 -3.21
C HIS A 94 5.17 3.28 -2.49
N THR A 95 6.28 3.35 -3.22
CA THR A 95 7.60 3.76 -2.74
C THR A 95 8.08 5.05 -3.39
N GLY A 96 7.17 5.88 -3.91
CA GLY A 96 7.51 7.15 -4.59
C GLY A 96 8.43 8.07 -3.79
N PHE A 97 8.33 8.05 -2.44
CA PHE A 97 9.25 8.79 -1.56
C PHE A 97 10.70 8.31 -1.62
N ALA A 98 10.94 7.05 -1.98
CA ALA A 98 12.26 6.46 -2.14
C ALA A 98 12.72 6.48 -3.62
N GLY A 99 11.78 6.30 -4.56
CA GLY A 99 12.06 6.30 -6.00
C GLY A 99 12.40 7.69 -6.56
N ASP A 100 11.63 8.71 -6.18
CA ASP A 100 11.92 10.12 -6.50
C ASP A 100 11.61 11.01 -5.28
N PRO A 101 12.53 11.05 -4.30
CA PRO A 101 12.33 11.84 -3.08
C PRO A 101 12.15 13.33 -3.35
N VAL A 102 12.74 13.87 -4.43
CA VAL A 102 12.67 15.30 -4.76
C VAL A 102 11.27 15.66 -5.23
N ALA A 103 10.72 14.91 -6.20
CA ALA A 103 9.37 15.14 -6.68
C ALA A 103 8.31 14.85 -5.60
N PHE A 104 8.49 13.77 -4.82
CA PHE A 104 7.60 13.45 -3.71
C PHE A 104 7.57 14.57 -2.67
N ALA A 105 8.74 15.08 -2.25
CA ALA A 105 8.83 16.15 -1.26
C ALA A 105 8.25 17.47 -1.78
N ALA A 106 8.41 17.77 -3.08
CA ALA A 106 7.77 18.92 -3.70
C ALA A 106 6.25 18.83 -3.59
N ARG A 107 5.66 17.67 -3.93
CA ARG A 107 4.22 17.45 -3.82
C ARG A 107 3.71 17.47 -2.38
N LEU A 108 4.46 16.89 -1.44
CA LEU A 108 4.09 16.86 -0.03
C LEU A 108 3.97 18.26 0.57
N ARG A 109 4.84 19.19 0.19
CA ARG A 109 4.84 20.58 0.69
C ARG A 109 3.57 21.36 0.38
N ASP A 110 2.78 20.94 -0.62
CA ASP A 110 1.49 21.57 -0.91
C ASP A 110 0.44 21.33 0.20
N PHE A 111 0.73 20.44 1.16
CA PHE A 111 -0.19 20.00 2.22
C PHE A 111 0.37 20.15 3.65
N LEU A 112 1.54 20.77 3.80
CA LEU A 112 2.14 21.09 5.11
C LEU A 112 1.75 22.51 5.53
#